data_AF-A0A1N6AFG5-F1
#
_entry.id   AF-A0A1N6AFG5-F1
#
_cell.length_a   1.000
_cell.length_b   1.000
_cell.length_c   1.000
_cell.angle_alpha   90.00
_cell.angle_beta   90.00
_cell.angle_gamma   90.00
#
_symmetry.space_group_name_H-M   'P 1'
#
loop_
_entity.id
_entity.type
_entity.pdbx_description
1 polymer ?
#
loop_
_entity_poly.entity_id
_entity_poly.type
_entity_poly.pdbx_seq_one_letter_code
_entity_poly.pdbx_strand_id
1 'polypeptide(L)'
;MSAFPPFAVPGVEPESGTPGQGSVAYRGDQLADLPTAAAVLDRFPAELIGLAGPDETRDEHPIARADLVAQIYVSTGDGLRWGLGFDDEVGHLVQPNLGSIVEDYLENALAAQPDVESAYHYDRESFQAETTRVLRADEMLARWLDAILIAHRGYAQQLGRALPY
;
A
#
# COMPACT_ATOMS: atom_id res chain seq x y z
N MET A 1 -20.72 -4.92 26.44
CA MET A 1 -19.65 -5.31 25.51
C MET A 1 -19.64 -4.26 24.42
N SER A 2 -18.56 -3.47 24.31
CA SER A 2 -18.45 -2.53 23.19
C SER A 2 -18.33 -3.35 21.92
N ALA A 3 -19.19 -3.10 20.93
CA ALA A 3 -19.07 -3.74 19.63
C ALA A 3 -17.68 -3.41 19.07
N PHE A 4 -16.98 -4.42 18.56
CA PHE A 4 -15.68 -4.21 17.92
C PHE A 4 -15.89 -3.24 16.74
N PRO A 5 -15.04 -2.22 16.56
CA PRO A 5 -15.21 -1.30 15.44
C PRO A 5 -15.23 -2.05 14.12
N PRO A 6 -16.10 -1.67 13.16
CA PRO A 6 -16.28 -2.40 11.90
C PRO A 6 -15.01 -2.43 11.04
N PHE A 7 -14.10 -1.48 11.23
CA PHE A 7 -12.83 -1.41 10.51
C PHE A 7 -11.72 -2.29 11.09
N ALA A 8 -11.89 -2.79 12.31
CA ALA A 8 -10.90 -3.60 12.99
C ALA A 8 -10.96 -5.06 12.52
N VAL A 9 -9.83 -5.74 12.55
CA VAL A 9 -9.71 -7.12 12.08
C VAL A 9 -9.86 -8.08 13.27
N PRO A 10 -10.85 -8.99 13.26
CA PRO A 10 -11.02 -9.94 14.37
C PRO A 10 -9.78 -10.81 14.58
N GLY A 11 -9.28 -10.83 15.82
CA GLY A 11 -8.12 -11.66 16.19
C GLY A 11 -6.75 -11.08 15.85
N VAL A 12 -6.69 -9.88 15.28
CA VAL A 12 -5.43 -9.16 15.01
C VAL A 12 -5.37 -7.91 15.88
N GLU A 13 -4.31 -7.79 16.68
CA GLU A 13 -4.03 -6.61 17.48
C GLU A 13 -3.32 -5.56 16.60
N PRO A 14 -3.77 -4.29 16.58
CA PRO A 14 -3.07 -3.25 15.83
C PRO A 14 -1.66 -3.03 16.39
N GLU A 15 -0.72 -2.68 15.53
CA GLU A 15 0.64 -2.28 15.94
C GLU A 15 0.60 -1.05 16.86
N SER A 16 -0.30 -0.11 16.57
CA SER A 16 -0.48 1.08 17.38
C SER A 16 -1.94 1.52 17.50
N GLY A 17 -2.23 2.27 18.55
CA GLY A 17 -3.58 2.72 18.88
C GLY A 17 -4.42 1.65 19.58
N THR A 18 -5.68 1.98 19.87
CA THR A 18 -6.64 1.05 20.47
C THR A 18 -7.97 1.16 19.75
N PRO A 19 -8.55 0.04 19.25
CA PRO A 19 -9.81 0.09 18.51
C PRO A 19 -10.92 0.76 19.32
N GLY A 20 -11.51 1.82 18.75
CA GLY A 20 -12.57 2.60 19.39
C GLY A 20 -12.07 3.70 20.34
N GLN A 21 -10.76 3.93 20.45
CA GLN A 21 -10.15 5.01 21.23
C GLN A 21 -9.26 5.93 20.38
N GLY A 22 -9.65 6.15 19.12
CA GLY A 22 -8.90 6.98 18.16
C GLY A 22 -8.47 6.19 16.94
N SER A 23 -7.37 6.63 16.33
CA SER A 23 -6.78 5.93 15.19
C SER A 23 -6.08 4.65 15.64
N VAL A 24 -6.16 3.62 14.81
CA VAL A 24 -5.36 2.39 14.91
C VAL A 24 -4.51 2.26 13.66
N ALA A 25 -3.33 1.64 13.78
CA ALA A 25 -2.49 1.29 12.66
C ALA A 25 -2.17 -0.21 12.64
N TYR A 26 -2.10 -0.77 11.45
CA TYR A 26 -1.69 -2.13 11.19
C TYR A 26 -0.57 -2.12 10.16
N ARG A 27 0.46 -2.92 10.40
CA ARG A 27 1.44 -3.24 9.38
C ARG A 27 0.90 -4.25 8.38
N GLY A 28 1.46 -4.24 7.19
CA GLY A 28 1.10 -5.18 6.12
C GLY A 28 1.31 -6.63 6.54
N ASP A 29 2.42 -6.94 7.22
CA ASP A 29 2.76 -8.30 7.64
C ASP A 29 1.78 -8.89 8.66
N GLN A 30 1.16 -8.07 9.51
CA GLN A 30 0.11 -8.51 10.43
C GLN A 30 -1.16 -8.99 9.70
N LEU A 31 -1.35 -8.55 8.47
CA LEU A 31 -2.58 -8.74 7.69
C LEU A 31 -2.35 -9.56 6.42
N ALA A 32 -1.09 -9.81 6.03
CA ALA A 32 -0.71 -10.39 4.75
C ALA A 32 -1.30 -11.79 4.50
N ASP A 33 -1.41 -12.60 5.55
CA ASP A 33 -1.95 -13.96 5.48
C ASP A 33 -3.49 -14.02 5.51
N LEU A 34 -4.15 -12.87 5.66
CA LEU A 34 -5.61 -12.81 5.64
C LEU A 34 -6.13 -12.97 4.21
N PRO A 35 -7.25 -13.68 3.98
CA PRO A 35 -7.69 -14.05 2.64
C PRO A 35 -7.75 -12.90 1.63
N THR A 36 -8.18 -11.72 2.07
CA THR A 36 -8.31 -10.53 1.22
C THR A 36 -6.96 -10.01 0.74
N ALA A 37 -5.98 -9.89 1.63
CA ALA A 37 -4.64 -9.38 1.31
C ALA A 37 -3.80 -10.46 0.59
N ALA A 38 -3.88 -11.72 1.05
CA ALA A 38 -3.20 -12.85 0.44
C ALA A 38 -3.56 -13.03 -1.04
N ALA A 39 -4.85 -12.92 -1.39
CA ALA A 39 -5.31 -13.00 -2.78
C ALA A 39 -4.66 -11.92 -3.68
N VAL A 40 -4.32 -10.75 -3.12
CA VAL A 40 -3.60 -9.71 -3.86
C VAL A 40 -2.12 -10.04 -3.95
N LEU A 41 -1.49 -10.45 -2.84
CA LEU A 41 -0.08 -10.85 -2.80
C LEU A 41 0.24 -12.02 -3.73
N ASP A 42 -0.70 -12.93 -3.95
CA ASP A 42 -0.53 -14.04 -4.90
C ASP A 42 -0.36 -13.56 -6.36
N ARG A 43 -0.79 -12.33 -6.67
CA ARG A 43 -0.59 -11.70 -8.00
C ARG A 43 0.78 -11.04 -8.15
N PHE A 44 1.51 -10.85 -7.05
CA PHE A 44 2.88 -10.32 -7.08
C PHE A 44 3.82 -11.43 -7.55
N PRO A 45 4.98 -11.13 -8.15
CA PRO A 45 6.08 -12.09 -8.21
C PRO A 45 6.66 -12.36 -6.83
N ALA A 46 7.44 -13.43 -6.66
CA ALA A 46 8.09 -13.73 -5.38
C ALA A 46 9.03 -12.60 -4.92
N GLU A 47 9.68 -11.94 -5.89
CA GLU A 47 10.54 -10.78 -5.69
C GLU A 47 10.20 -9.71 -6.72
N LEU A 48 10.20 -8.45 -6.28
CA LEU A 48 10.00 -7.27 -7.11
C LEU A 48 11.27 -6.46 -7.13
N ILE A 49 11.51 -5.67 -8.18
CA ILE A 49 12.70 -4.85 -8.29
C ILE A 49 12.29 -3.38 -8.17
N GLY A 50 12.93 -2.63 -7.27
CA GLY A 50 12.77 -1.17 -7.21
C GLY A 50 13.41 -0.53 -8.45
N LEU A 51 12.59 -0.06 -9.39
CA LEU A 51 13.05 0.37 -10.71
C LEU A 51 13.71 1.75 -10.66
N ALA A 52 14.98 1.85 -11.06
CA ALA A 52 15.70 3.10 -11.20
C ALA A 52 15.21 3.86 -12.45
N GLY A 53 14.90 5.15 -12.28
CA GLY A 53 14.58 6.05 -13.38
C GLY A 53 15.74 6.24 -14.37
N PRO A 54 15.50 6.89 -15.52
CA PRO A 54 16.50 7.04 -16.59
C PRO A 54 17.77 7.78 -16.15
N ASP A 55 17.64 8.69 -15.18
CA ASP A 55 18.71 9.53 -14.65
C ASP A 55 19.24 9.04 -13.29
N GLU A 56 18.74 7.90 -12.78
CA GLU A 56 19.17 7.33 -11.51
C GLU A 56 20.31 6.33 -11.73
N THR A 57 21.38 6.47 -10.95
CA THR A 57 22.55 5.57 -10.99
C THR A 57 22.54 4.53 -9.88
N ARG A 58 21.43 4.40 -9.14
CA ARG A 58 21.34 3.45 -8.03
C ARG A 58 21.24 2.02 -8.56
N ASP A 59 21.78 1.09 -7.79
CA ASP A 59 21.62 -0.32 -8.06
C ASP A 59 20.17 -0.75 -7.82
N GLU A 60 19.67 -1.60 -8.72
CA GLU A 60 18.35 -2.20 -8.59
C GLU A 60 18.48 -3.51 -7.83
N HIS A 61 17.77 -3.61 -6.70
CA HIS A 61 17.80 -4.79 -5.84
C HIS A 61 16.41 -5.44 -5.78
N PRO A 62 16.36 -6.78 -5.77
CA PRO A 62 15.13 -7.50 -5.52
C PRO A 62 14.67 -7.29 -4.06
N ILE A 63 13.37 -7.15 -3.89
CA ILE A 63 12.66 -7.02 -2.62
C ILE A 63 11.64 -8.16 -2.57
N ALA A 64 11.74 -9.01 -1.55
CA ALA A 64 10.80 -10.11 -1.38
C ALA A 64 9.43 -9.59 -0.95
N ARG A 65 8.35 -10.33 -1.26
CA ARG A 65 6.99 -9.98 -0.80
C ARG A 65 6.91 -9.77 0.71
N ALA A 66 7.62 -10.59 1.48
CA ALA A 66 7.66 -10.52 2.94
C ALA A 66 8.27 -9.20 3.43
N ASP A 67 9.34 -8.74 2.78
CA ASP A 67 9.99 -7.47 3.11
C ASP A 67 9.08 -6.30 2.73
N LEU A 68 8.39 -6.38 1.58
CA LEU A 68 7.40 -5.36 1.20
C LEU A 68 6.30 -5.22 2.26
N VAL A 69 5.66 -6.32 2.67
CA VAL A 69 4.54 -6.24 3.62
C VAL A 69 4.98 -5.82 5.02
N ALA A 70 6.23 -6.09 5.40
CA ALA A 70 6.77 -5.64 6.68
C ALA A 70 6.98 -4.12 6.76
N GLN A 71 7.05 -3.44 5.61
CA GLN A 71 7.44 -2.03 5.46
C GLN A 71 6.29 -1.16 4.93
N ILE A 72 5.05 -1.66 4.91
CA ILE A 72 3.86 -0.88 4.56
C ILE A 72 2.86 -0.91 5.70
N TYR A 73 2.05 0.13 5.83
CA TYR A 73 1.05 0.22 6.88
C TYR A 73 -0.24 0.89 6.41
N VAL A 74 -1.31 0.58 7.13
CA VAL A 74 -2.62 1.23 6.99
C VAL A 74 -3.11 1.66 8.36
N SER A 75 -3.75 2.82 8.44
CA SER A 75 -4.27 3.38 9.68
C SER A 75 -5.62 4.05 9.48
N THR A 76 -6.47 4.01 10.50
CA THR A 76 -7.78 4.66 10.45
C THR A 76 -8.37 4.87 11.84
N GLY A 77 -9.23 5.87 11.99
CA GLY A 77 -10.10 6.03 13.16
C GLY A 77 -11.56 5.63 12.93
N ASP A 78 -11.99 5.48 11.67
CA ASP A 78 -13.40 5.33 11.31
C ASP A 78 -13.68 4.31 10.19
N GLY A 79 -12.65 3.82 9.52
CA GLY A 79 -12.73 2.90 8.38
C GLY A 79 -13.17 3.52 7.07
N LEU A 80 -13.41 4.83 7.04
CA LEU A 80 -13.73 5.60 5.84
C LEU A 80 -12.51 6.36 5.34
N ARG A 81 -11.75 6.95 6.28
CA ARG A 81 -10.51 7.67 6.01
C ARG A 81 -9.32 6.85 6.46
N TRP A 82 -8.39 6.64 5.55
CA TRP A 82 -7.24 5.80 5.76
C TRP A 82 -5.96 6.59 5.55
N GLY A 83 -5.07 6.55 6.54
CA GLY A 83 -3.66 6.90 6.35
C GLY A 83 -2.91 5.65 5.88
N LEU A 84 -2.16 5.77 4.80
CA LEU A 84 -1.37 4.70 4.20
C LEU A 84 0.08 5.16 4.15
N GLY A 85 1.02 4.24 4.27
CA GLY A 85 2.40 4.61 4.05
C GLY A 85 3.32 3.42 3.97
N PHE A 86 4.59 3.74 3.87
CA PHE A 86 5.67 2.79 3.75
C PHE A 86 6.97 3.36 4.31
N ASP A 87 7.90 2.47 4.65
CA ASP A 87 9.23 2.86 5.10
C ASP A 87 10.21 3.01 3.92
N ASP A 88 11.28 3.78 4.12
CA ASP A 88 12.28 4.16 3.13
C ASP A 88 12.82 2.96 2.33
N GLU A 89 12.99 1.80 2.97
CA GLU A 89 13.56 0.57 2.42
C GLU A 89 12.81 0.07 1.18
N VAL A 90 11.52 0.35 1.06
CA VAL A 90 10.69 -0.08 -0.08
C VAL A 90 10.21 1.08 -0.94
N GLY A 91 10.62 2.32 -0.63
CA GLY A 91 10.07 3.52 -1.27
C GLY A 91 10.26 3.54 -2.78
N HIS A 92 11.40 3.09 -3.29
CA HIS A 92 11.65 3.01 -4.73
C HIS A 92 10.86 1.91 -5.47
N LEU A 93 10.28 0.96 -4.74
CA LEU A 93 9.35 -0.02 -5.30
C LEU A 93 7.91 0.49 -5.24
N VAL A 94 7.52 1.03 -4.08
CA VAL A 94 6.17 1.52 -3.82
C VAL A 94 5.86 2.77 -4.64
N GLN A 95 6.79 3.72 -4.65
CA GLN A 95 6.69 4.98 -5.38
C GLN A 95 7.89 5.16 -6.31
N PRO A 96 7.92 4.43 -7.43
CA PRO A 96 9.11 4.30 -8.26
C PRO A 96 9.46 5.58 -9.05
N ASN A 97 8.55 6.55 -9.07
CA ASN A 97 8.64 7.83 -9.78
C ASN A 97 8.91 9.04 -8.86
N LEU A 98 9.20 8.81 -7.57
CA LEU A 98 9.40 9.87 -6.59
C LEU A 98 10.46 10.88 -7.07
N GLY A 99 10.04 12.14 -7.26
CA GLY A 99 10.93 13.26 -7.57
C GLY A 99 11.34 13.41 -9.05
N SER A 100 10.91 12.53 -9.96
CA SER A 100 11.34 12.54 -11.37
C SER A 100 10.21 12.68 -12.39
N ILE A 101 8.98 12.27 -12.06
CA ILE A 101 7.82 12.32 -12.98
C ILE A 101 6.66 13.12 -12.38
N VAL A 102 5.97 13.88 -13.23
CA VAL A 102 4.82 14.73 -12.86
C VAL A 102 3.59 13.91 -12.48
N GLU A 103 3.41 12.74 -13.09
CA GLU A 103 2.31 11.83 -12.82
C GLU A 103 2.60 10.96 -11.61
N ASP A 104 1.71 10.98 -10.60
CA ASP A 104 1.77 10.11 -9.43
C ASP A 104 1.03 8.80 -9.72
N TYR A 105 1.79 7.78 -10.16
CA TYR A 105 1.22 6.47 -10.48
C TYR A 105 0.52 5.81 -9.30
N LEU A 106 1.00 6.03 -8.08
CA LEU A 106 0.46 5.38 -6.90
C LEU A 106 -0.84 6.04 -6.45
N GLU A 107 -0.88 7.37 -6.39
CA GLU A 107 -2.12 8.11 -6.14
C GLU A 107 -3.17 7.78 -7.20
N ASN A 108 -2.81 7.78 -8.48
CA ASN A 108 -3.73 7.47 -9.58
C ASN A 108 -4.24 6.02 -9.50
N ALA A 109 -3.37 5.05 -9.23
CA ALA A 109 -3.75 3.65 -9.10
C ALA A 109 -4.68 3.42 -7.91
N LEU A 110 -4.48 4.16 -6.81
CA LEU A 110 -5.33 4.10 -5.64
C LEU A 110 -6.69 4.75 -5.88
N ALA A 111 -6.72 5.94 -6.49
CA ALA A 111 -7.95 6.65 -6.85
C ALA A 111 -8.82 5.87 -7.85
N ALA A 112 -8.22 5.04 -8.69
CA ALA A 112 -8.95 4.22 -9.66
C ALA A 112 -9.65 2.99 -9.05
N GLN A 113 -9.45 2.70 -7.76
CA GLN A 113 -9.98 1.48 -7.15
C GLN A 113 -11.47 1.57 -6.81
N PRO A 114 -12.18 0.43 -6.79
CA PRO A 114 -13.55 0.38 -6.33
C PRO A 114 -13.70 0.93 -4.90
N ASP A 115 -14.73 1.76 -4.72
CA ASP A 115 -15.12 2.40 -3.46
C ASP A 115 -14.12 3.43 -2.92
N VAL A 116 -13.04 3.77 -3.63
CA VAL A 116 -12.16 4.89 -3.28
C VAL A 116 -12.77 6.18 -3.86
N GLU A 117 -13.16 7.09 -2.98
CA GLU A 117 -13.73 8.39 -3.37
C GLU A 117 -12.63 9.40 -3.71
N SER A 118 -11.54 9.38 -2.94
CA SER A 118 -10.36 10.20 -3.20
C SER A 118 -9.09 9.53 -2.68
N ALA A 119 -7.97 9.83 -3.31
CA ALA A 119 -6.63 9.52 -2.84
C ALA A 119 -5.79 10.79 -2.90
N TYR A 120 -4.88 10.95 -1.93
CA TYR A 120 -4.02 12.12 -1.84
C TYR A 120 -2.66 11.74 -1.28
N HIS A 121 -1.60 12.03 -2.02
CA HIS A 121 -0.21 11.92 -1.61
C HIS A 121 0.21 13.24 -0.95
N TYR A 122 0.31 13.24 0.39
CA TYR A 122 0.51 14.47 1.16
C TYR A 122 1.93 14.63 1.70
N ASP A 123 2.68 13.55 1.80
CA ASP A 123 4.09 13.55 2.17
C ASP A 123 4.80 12.36 1.52
N ARG A 124 6.13 12.42 1.40
CA ARG A 124 6.98 11.50 0.62
C ARG A 124 6.62 10.01 0.76
N GLU A 125 6.28 9.58 1.96
CA GLU A 125 6.01 8.17 2.31
C GLU A 125 4.56 7.96 2.79
N SER A 126 3.71 8.98 2.66
CA SER A 126 2.39 9.00 3.28
C SER A 126 1.28 9.48 2.36
N PHE A 127 0.24 8.66 2.32
CA PHE A 127 -0.93 8.82 1.48
C PHE A 127 -2.18 8.80 2.35
N GLN A 128 -3.22 9.47 1.88
CA GLN A 128 -4.55 9.36 2.43
C GLN A 128 -5.49 8.80 1.37
N ALA A 129 -6.41 7.92 1.77
CA ALA A 129 -7.54 7.52 0.96
C ALA A 129 -8.85 7.75 1.72
N GLU A 130 -9.86 8.27 1.02
CA GLU A 130 -11.23 8.27 1.51
C GLU A 130 -12.05 7.26 0.71
N THR A 131 -12.92 6.53 1.40
CA THR A 131 -13.73 5.45 0.81
C THR A 131 -15.22 5.71 1.01
N THR A 132 -16.04 5.26 0.07
CA THR A 132 -17.49 5.48 0.08
C THR A 132 -18.24 4.55 1.06
N ARG A 133 -17.56 3.55 1.60
CA ARG A 133 -18.07 2.61 2.60
C ARG A 133 -16.97 2.27 3.60
N VAL A 134 -17.37 1.91 4.81
CA VAL A 134 -16.44 1.41 5.82
C VAL A 134 -15.75 0.15 5.29
N LEU A 135 -14.42 0.16 5.30
CA LEU A 135 -13.57 -1.00 5.02
C LEU A 135 -13.04 -1.57 6.33
N ARG A 136 -12.73 -2.86 6.35
CA ARG A 136 -11.77 -3.43 7.31
C ARG A 136 -10.33 -3.14 6.88
N ALA A 137 -9.41 -3.18 7.84
CA ALA A 137 -7.98 -2.93 7.57
C ALA A 137 -7.38 -3.90 6.54
N ASP A 138 -7.77 -5.17 6.52
CA ASP A 138 -7.30 -6.12 5.50
C ASP A 138 -7.87 -5.84 4.10
N GLU A 139 -9.09 -5.30 4.02
CA GLU A 139 -9.66 -4.84 2.75
C GLU A 139 -8.94 -3.58 2.23
N MET A 140 -8.54 -2.67 3.12
CA MET A 140 -7.76 -1.49 2.73
C MET A 140 -6.33 -1.87 2.36
N LEU A 141 -5.69 -2.78 3.10
CA LEU A 141 -4.36 -3.28 2.74
C LEU A 141 -4.37 -3.96 1.36
N ALA A 142 -5.39 -4.77 1.07
CA ALA A 142 -5.52 -5.40 -0.24
C ALA A 142 -5.58 -4.36 -1.38
N ARG A 143 -6.29 -3.25 -1.16
CA ARG A 143 -6.30 -2.11 -2.08
C ARG A 143 -4.92 -1.46 -2.17
N TRP A 144 -4.28 -1.21 -1.04
CA TRP A 144 -2.96 -0.61 -1.02
C TRP A 144 -1.92 -1.41 -1.81
N LEU A 145 -1.89 -2.73 -1.59
CA LEU A 145 -1.06 -3.66 -2.36
C LEU A 145 -1.39 -3.66 -3.85
N ASP A 146 -2.67 -3.65 -4.23
CA ASP A 146 -3.04 -3.61 -5.65
C ASP A 146 -2.59 -2.30 -6.31
N ALA A 147 -2.71 -1.17 -5.61
CA ALA A 147 -2.23 0.13 -6.09
C ALA A 147 -0.71 0.09 -6.33
N ILE A 148 0.05 -0.45 -5.36
CA ILE A 148 1.51 -0.64 -5.47
C ILE A 148 1.85 -1.46 -6.72
N LEU A 149 1.18 -2.59 -6.93
CA LEU A 149 1.44 -3.45 -8.08
C LEU A 149 1.11 -2.77 -9.41
N ILE A 150 -0.01 -2.05 -9.48
CA ILE A 150 -0.42 -1.30 -10.68
C ILE A 150 0.58 -0.18 -10.96
N ALA A 151 0.97 0.60 -9.94
CA ALA A 151 1.90 1.69 -10.08
C ALA A 151 3.28 1.19 -10.54
N HIS A 152 3.77 0.11 -9.94
CA HIS A 152 5.02 -0.54 -10.32
C HIS A 152 5.03 -0.97 -11.79
N ARG A 153 3.96 -1.63 -12.24
CA ARG A 153 3.79 -2.05 -13.64
C ARG A 153 3.67 -0.88 -14.60
N GLY A 154 2.90 0.15 -14.23
CA GLY A 154 2.73 1.36 -15.03
C GLY A 154 4.06 2.08 -15.25
N TYR A 155 4.86 2.21 -14.19
CA TYR A 155 6.19 2.82 -14.29
C TYR A 155 7.15 1.98 -15.14
N ALA A 156 7.16 0.65 -14.97
CA ALA A 156 7.96 -0.24 -15.82
C ALA A 156 7.65 -0.07 -17.31
N GLN A 157 6.35 0.02 -17.64
CA GLN A 157 5.88 0.25 -19.00
C GLN A 157 6.33 1.62 -19.52
N GLN A 158 6.26 2.68 -18.71
CA GLN A 158 6.73 4.02 -19.07
C GLN A 158 8.23 4.04 -19.37
N LEU A 159 9.04 3.26 -18.64
CA LEU A 159 10.46 3.09 -18.91
C LEU A 159 10.75 2.19 -20.13
N GLY A 160 9.74 1.60 -20.75
CA GLY A 160 9.91 0.61 -21.82
C GLY A 160 10.61 -0.67 -21.36
N ARG A 161 10.51 -0.99 -20.07
CA ARG A 161 11.18 -2.15 -19.45
C ARG A 161 10.22 -3.32 -19.32
N ALA A 162 10.66 -4.49 -19.76
CA ALA A 162 9.99 -5.74 -19.44
C ALA A 162 10.30 -6.09 -17.97
N LEU A 163 9.26 -6.30 -17.17
CA LEU A 163 9.42 -6.86 -15.84
C LEU A 163 9.84 -8.33 -15.98
N PRO A 164 10.75 -8.84 -15.13
CA PRO A 164 11.26 -10.20 -15.23
C PRO A 164 10.27 -11.29 -14.78
N TYR A 165 8.98 -10.94 -14.66
CA TYR A 165 7.90 -11.78 -14.12
C TYR A 165 6.54 -11.46 -14.75
#